data_AF-A0A380X6M9-F1
#
_entry.id   AF-A0A380X6M9-F1
#
_cell.length_a   1.000
_cell.length_b   1.000
_cell.length_c   1.000
_cell.angle_alpha   90.00
_cell.angle_beta   90.00
_cell.angle_gamma   90.00
#
_symmetry.space_group_name_H-M   'P 1'
#
loop_
_entity.id
_entity.type
_entity.pdbx_description
1 polymer ?
#
loop_
_entity_poly.entity_id
_entity_poly.type
_entity_poly.pdbx_seq_one_letter_code
_entity_poly.pdbx_strand_id
1 'polypeptide(L)'
;MSVETLIGYEEGLTKLFTDLISEFAFVDEHGELFIKRLQKVPNGGIKILSDNPHYAPLDFTQEELERCYIMGKLVKALPLHMIDL
;
A
#
# COMPACT_ATOMS: atom_id res chain seq x y z
N MET A 1 -16.35 18.02 3.32
CA MET A 1 -16.82 16.64 3.14
C MET A 1 -15.60 15.75 3.10
N SER A 2 -15.39 14.92 4.11
CA SER A 2 -14.43 13.81 4.06
C SER A 2 -15.03 12.73 3.18
N VAL A 3 -14.32 12.34 2.13
CA VAL A 3 -14.70 11.19 1.31
C VAL A 3 -13.96 10.01 1.89
N GLU A 4 -14.66 9.13 2.59
CA GLU A 4 -14.08 7.86 3.01
C GLU A 4 -14.09 6.87 1.83
N THR A 5 -13.15 5.93 1.79
CA THR A 5 -12.97 5.00 0.66
C THR A 5 -13.12 3.56 1.14
N LEU A 6 -14.01 2.79 0.51
CA LEU A 6 -14.02 1.34 0.66
C LEU A 6 -12.94 0.74 -0.25
N ILE A 7 -12.10 -0.12 0.32
CA ILE A 7 -10.93 -0.68 -0.34
C ILE A 7 -11.14 -2.16 -0.59
N GLY A 8 -11.22 -2.55 -1.86
CA GLY A 8 -11.16 -3.95 -2.26
C GLY A 8 -9.71 -4.40 -2.43
N TYR A 9 -9.36 -5.55 -1.85
CA TYR A 9 -8.06 -6.18 -2.06
C TYR A 9 -8.21 -7.60 -2.60
N GLU A 10 -7.23 -8.07 -3.37
CA GLU A 10 -7.10 -9.48 -3.73
C GLU A 10 -6.13 -10.17 -2.77
N GLU A 11 -6.55 -11.30 -2.19
CA GLU A 11 -5.68 -12.17 -1.40
C GLU A 11 -4.68 -12.89 -2.31
N GLY A 12 -3.38 -12.75 -2.01
CA GLY A 12 -2.33 -13.46 -2.71
C GLY A 12 -0.99 -12.71 -2.72
N LEU A 13 -0.06 -13.17 -1.89
CA LEU A 13 1.35 -12.75 -1.85
C LEU A 13 2.04 -12.77 -3.23
N THR A 14 1.58 -13.64 -4.13
CA THR A 14 2.19 -13.91 -5.44
C THR A 14 2.15 -12.71 -6.40
N LYS A 15 1.27 -11.72 -6.19
CA LYS A 15 1.09 -10.57 -7.10
C LYS A 15 1.97 -9.35 -6.84
N LEU A 16 2.71 -9.30 -5.72
CA LEU A 16 3.79 -8.32 -5.57
C LEU A 16 4.84 -8.46 -6.68
N PHE A 17 4.95 -9.65 -7.29
CA PHE A 17 6.04 -9.96 -8.19
C PHE A 17 5.92 -9.38 -9.59
N THR A 18 4.72 -9.10 -10.09
CA THR A 18 4.49 -8.70 -11.49
C THR A 18 4.44 -7.19 -11.73
N ASP A 19 4.01 -6.41 -10.75
CA ASP A 19 3.80 -4.98 -10.95
C ASP A 19 5.02 -4.14 -10.54
N LEU A 20 5.40 -3.19 -11.40
CA LEU A 20 6.48 -2.24 -11.10
C LEU A 20 6.09 -1.26 -9.98
N ILE A 21 4.79 -0.93 -9.89
CA ILE A 21 4.24 0.02 -8.93
C ILE A 21 2.77 -0.31 -8.66
N SER A 22 2.37 -0.43 -7.39
CA SER A 22 0.98 -0.74 -7.00
C SER A 22 0.69 -0.36 -5.55
N GLU A 23 -0.58 -0.17 -5.20
CA GLU A 23 -1.02 0.11 -3.83
C GLU A 23 -1.25 -1.18 -3.05
N PHE A 24 -0.78 -1.22 -1.81
CA PHE A 24 -0.88 -2.37 -0.92
C PHE A 24 -1.37 -1.95 0.46
N ALA A 25 -2.16 -2.83 1.07
CA ALA A 25 -2.48 -2.80 2.49
C ALA A 25 -1.56 -3.79 3.21
N PHE A 26 -0.86 -3.32 4.23
CA PHE A 26 0.07 -4.13 5.00
C PHE A 26 0.16 -3.69 6.45
N VAL A 27 0.57 -4.61 7.31
CA VAL A 27 0.79 -4.38 8.73
C VAL A 27 2.28 -4.53 9.01
N ASP A 28 2.88 -3.64 9.80
CA ASP A 28 4.28 -3.78 10.21
C ASP A 28 4.47 -4.75 11.39
N GLU A 29 5.72 -4.92 11.84
CA GLU A 29 6.05 -5.78 12.99
C GLU A 29 5.50 -5.27 14.34
N HIS A 30 5.02 -4.03 14.39
CA HIS A 30 4.40 -3.42 15.56
C HIS A 30 2.87 -3.47 15.54
N GLY A 31 2.27 -3.95 14.44
CA GLY A 31 0.82 -4.03 14.28
C GLY A 31 0.19 -2.78 13.67
N GLU A 32 0.98 -1.83 13.17
CA GLU A 32 0.47 -0.62 12.54
C GLU A 32 0.03 -0.91 11.09
N LEU A 33 -1.18 -0.44 10.74
CA LEU A 33 -1.77 -0.63 9.41
C LEU A 33 -1.40 0.51 8.47
N PHE A 34 -0.88 0.14 7.30
CA PHE A 34 -0.53 1.07 6.24
C PHE A 34 -1.25 0.75 4.94
N ILE A 35 -1.58 1.82 4.21
CA ILE A 35 -1.99 1.78 2.81
C ILE A 35 -1.07 2.72 2.06
N LYS A 36 -0.19 2.15 1.24
CA LYS A 36 0.81 2.91 0.50
C LYS A 36 1.05 2.31 -0.87
N ARG A 37 1.57 3.14 -1.77
CA ARG A 37 2.03 2.70 -3.08
C ARG A 37 3.47 2.22 -2.97
N LEU A 38 3.69 0.94 -3.28
CA LEU A 38 5.01 0.31 -3.30
C LEU A 38 5.53 0.29 -4.74
N GLN A 39 6.75 0.77 -4.94
CA GLN A 39 7.44 0.78 -6.23
C GLN A 39 8.71 -0.06 -6.12
N LYS A 40 8.90 -1.00 -7.04
CA LYS A 40 10.17 -1.70 -7.20
C LYS A 40 11.18 -0.82 -7.90
N VAL A 41 12.40 -0.79 -7.39
CA VAL A 41 13.54 -0.14 -8.05
C VAL A 41 14.52 -1.16 -8.61
N PRO A 42 15.25 -0.85 -9.70
CA PRO A 42 16.06 -1.84 -10.43
C PRO A 42 17.16 -2.55 -9.61
N ASN A 43 17.58 -1.95 -8.49
CA ASN A 43 18.58 -2.53 -7.57
C ASN A 43 17.97 -3.51 -6.55
N GLY A 44 16.71 -3.91 -6.70
CA GLY A 44 16.03 -4.83 -5.79
C GLY A 44 15.44 -4.16 -4.54
N GLY A 45 15.58 -2.84 -4.39
CA GLY A 45 14.93 -2.08 -3.33
C GLY A 45 13.45 -1.82 -3.58
N ILE A 46 12.78 -1.29 -2.56
CA ILE A 46 11.39 -0.87 -2.63
C ILE A 46 11.29 0.59 -2.20
N LYS A 47 10.53 1.39 -2.95
CA LYS A 47 10.15 2.74 -2.53
C LYS A 47 8.70 2.76 -2.10
N ILE A 48 8.45 3.33 -0.93
CA ILE A 48 7.12 3.64 -0.44
C ILE A 48 6.79 5.06 -0.85
N LEU A 49 5.73 5.21 -1.62
CA LEU A 49 5.27 6.49 -2.15
C LEU A 49 4.01 6.94 -1.40
N SER A 50 3.91 8.25 -1.22
CA SER A 50 2.72 8.94 -0.73
C SER A 50 2.02 9.60 -1.91
N ASP A 51 0.68 9.56 -1.93
CA ASP A 51 -0.10 10.37 -2.88
C ASP A 51 -0.11 11.86 -2.51
N ASN A 52 0.38 12.21 -1.31
CA ASN A 52 0.61 13.60 -0.94
C ASN A 52 2.00 14.06 -1.45
N PRO A 53 2.06 15.00 -2.41
CA PRO A 53 3.31 15.43 -3.05
C PRO A 53 4.30 16.14 -2.12
N HIS A 54 3.85 16.56 -0.93
CA HIS A 54 4.72 17.17 0.07
C HIS A 54 5.54 16.15 0.88
N TYR A 55 5.24 14.86 0.76
CA TYR A 55 5.97 13.80 1.44
C TYR A 55 6.97 13.15 0.50
N ALA A 56 8.24 13.15 0.90
CA ALA A 56 9.28 12.45 0.17
C ALA A 56 9.01 10.92 0.18
N PRO A 57 9.35 10.21 -0.90
CA PRO A 57 9.42 8.76 -0.91
C PRO A 57 10.30 8.23 0.22
N LEU A 58 9.87 7.14 0.86
CA LEU A 58 10.69 6.40 1.81
C LEU A 58 11.34 5.22 1.11
N ASP A 59 12.64 5.03 1.35
CA ASP A 59 13.35 3.85 0.90
C ASP A 59 13.13 2.72 1.91
N PHE A 60 12.68 1.56 1.42
CA PHE A 60 12.56 0.32 2.16
C PHE A 60 13.52 -0.70 1.57
N THR A 61 14.32 -1.29 2.45
CA THR A 61 15.07 -2.51 2.12
C THR A 61 14.12 -3.68 1.94
N GLN A 62 14.60 -4.73 1.27
CA GLN A 62 13.84 -5.96 1.15
C GLN A 62 13.60 -6.61 2.53
N GLU A 63 14.60 -6.57 3.43
CA GLU A 63 14.49 -7.11 4.79
C GLU A 63 13.41 -6.39 5.62
N GLU A 64 13.29 -5.06 5.50
CA GLU A 64 12.23 -4.31 6.19
C GLU A 64 10.84 -4.67 5.65
N LEU A 65 10.71 -4.88 4.33
CA LEU A 65 9.45 -5.31 3.73
C LEU A 65 9.08 -6.74 4.15
N GLU A 66 10.06 -7.63 4.30
CA GLU A 66 9.84 -9.02 4.76
C GLU A 66 9.32 -9.09 6.20
N ARG A 67 9.54 -8.04 7.00
CA ARG A 67 8.93 -7.90 8.34
C ARG A 67 7.48 -7.41 8.30
N CYS A 68 7.02 -6.89 7.16
CA CYS A 68 5.64 -6.50 6.98
C CYS A 68 4.77 -7.70 6.58
N TYR A 69 3.58 -7.77 7.16
CA TYR A 69 2.53 -8.66 6.71
C TYR A 69 1.69 -8.00 5.62
N ILE A 70 1.90 -8.39 4.36
CA ILE A 70 1.13 -7.88 3.22
C ILE A 70 -0.23 -8.58 3.19
N MET A 71 -1.29 -7.81 3.42
CA MET A 71 -2.66 -8.35 3.42
C MET A 71 -3.22 -8.48 2.00
N GLY A 72 -2.90 -7.53 1.12
CA GLY A 72 -3.34 -7.60 -0.26
C GLY A 72 -3.01 -6.37 -1.10
N LYS A 73 -3.17 -6.54 -2.41
CA LYS A 73 -3.07 -5.45 -3.39
C LYS A 73 -4.41 -4.74 -3.51
N LEU A 74 -4.40 -3.42 -3.43
CA LEU A 74 -5.57 -2.59 -3.69
C LEU A 74 -5.87 -2.57 -5.19
N VAL A 75 -7.10 -2.91 -5.55
CA VAL A 75 -7.54 -2.95 -6.95
C VAL A 75 -8.53 -1.84 -7.30
N LYS A 76 -9.23 -1.30 -6.29
CA LYS A 76 -10.24 -0.28 -6.50
C LYS A 76 -10.50 0.52 -5.22
N ALA A 77 -10.56 1.84 -5.38
CA ALA A 77 -11.14 2.76 -4.43
C ALA A 77 -12.61 3.01 -4.83
N LEU A 78 -13.54 2.80 -3.91
CA LEU A 78 -14.95 3.14 -4.11
C LEU A 78 -15.28 4.41 -3.32
N PRO A 79 -15.84 5.45 -3.97
CA PRO A 79 -16.29 6.64 -3.27
C PRO A 79 -17.44 6.26 -2.34
N LEU A 80 -17.28 6.43 -1.03
CA LEU A 80 -18.38 6.31 -0.09
C LEU A 80 -19.06 7.67 0.04
N HIS A 81 -20.35 7.71 -0.29
CA HIS A 81 -21.23 8.78 0.16
C HIS A 81 -21.78 8.38 1.53
N MET A 82 -21.15 8.87 2.59
CA MET A 82 -21.71 8.73 3.93
C MET A 82 -22.98 9.56 4.02
N ILE A 83 -24.07 8.91 4.38
CA ILE A 83 -25.29 9.58 4.81
C ILE A 83 -25.19 9.65 6.32
N ASP A 84 -24.87 10.83 6.84
CA ASP A 84 -25.00 11.08 8.27
C ASP A 84 -26.50 10.99 8.61
N LEU A 85 -26.84 10.07 9.53
CA LEU A 85 -28.20 9.87 10.04
C LEU A 85 -28.51 10.86 11.18
#